data_AF-A0A5E4J269-F1
#
_entry.id   AF-A0A5E4J269-F1
#
_cell.length_a   1.000
_cell.length_b   1.000
_cell.length_c   1.000
_cell.angle_alpha   90.00
_cell.angle_beta   90.00
_cell.angle_gamma   90.00
#
_symmetry.space_group_name_H-M   'P 1'
#
loop_
_entity.id
_entity.type
_entity.pdbx_description
1 polymer ?
#
loop_
_entity_poly.entity_id
_entity_poly.type
_entity_poly.pdbx_seq_one_letter_code
_entity_poly.pdbx_strand_id
1 'polypeptide(L)'
;MTDVTNGSIRGDAKEISYTAGVKLVFEEERMARLVNPRVLQMLNSLQIDYLGVSIDALLIIAPPGEADAIARTIRAEGVAVDEIGRVEAGEGAILNIDGRMTDFSPRFREAAYTPIKKAVGQDAILYLAEMTQRVDRAAQKAVEKKRRFVEKIRKR
;
A
#
# COMPACT_ATOMS: atom_id res chain seq x y z
N MET A 1 -10.88 7.32 -7.22
CA MET A 1 -11.41 6.38 -6.21
C MET A 1 -10.66 5.08 -6.39
N THR A 2 -10.22 4.45 -5.30
CA THR A 2 -9.54 3.15 -5.33
C THR A 2 -10.09 2.26 -4.23
N ASP A 3 -10.18 0.97 -4.52
CA ASP A 3 -10.47 -0.07 -3.55
C ASP A 3 -9.20 -0.46 -2.80
N VAL A 4 -9.22 -0.34 -1.47
CA VAL A 4 -8.05 -0.60 -0.63
C VAL A 4 -7.86 -2.10 -0.45
N THR A 5 -7.13 -2.70 -1.39
CA THR A 5 -6.93 -4.15 -1.49
C THR A 5 -5.50 -4.55 -1.12
N ASN A 6 -4.77 -5.19 -2.04
CA ASN A 6 -3.40 -5.67 -1.84
C ASN A 6 -2.42 -4.50 -1.94
N GLY A 7 -1.62 -4.28 -0.89
CA GLY A 7 -0.81 -3.07 -0.74
C GLY A 7 -1.45 -2.03 0.19
N SER A 8 -2.75 -2.16 0.46
CA SER A 8 -3.51 -1.33 1.41
C SER A 8 -3.38 0.18 1.16
N ILE A 9 -3.82 1.01 2.11
CA ILE A 9 -3.80 2.46 1.95
C ILE A 9 -2.38 3.02 1.82
N ARG A 10 -1.36 2.35 2.38
CA ARG A 10 0.05 2.73 2.21
C ARG A 10 0.52 2.56 0.77
N GLY A 11 0.20 1.43 0.16
CA GLY A 11 0.50 1.12 -1.24
C GLY A 11 -0.19 2.09 -2.17
N ASP A 12 -1.51 2.24 -2.02
CA ASP A 12 -2.32 3.15 -2.82
C ASP A 12 -1.83 4.59 -2.69
N ALA A 13 -1.52 5.05 -1.48
CA ALA A 13 -0.99 6.40 -1.26
C ALA A 13 0.33 6.64 -2.01
N LYS A 14 1.24 5.67 -1.99
CA LYS A 14 2.50 5.77 -2.75
C LYS A 14 2.26 5.78 -4.25
N GLU A 15 1.39 4.92 -4.76
CA GLU A 15 1.08 4.84 -6.19
C GLU A 15 0.39 6.11 -6.70
N ILE A 16 -0.59 6.63 -5.94
CA ILE A 16 -1.27 7.89 -6.25
C ILE A 16 -0.29 9.05 -6.25
N SER A 17 0.55 9.15 -5.21
CA SER A 17 1.55 10.21 -5.11
C SER A 17 2.53 10.19 -6.28
N TYR A 18 3.06 9.01 -6.62
CA TYR A 18 3.97 8.82 -7.74
C TYR A 18 3.34 9.14 -9.10
N THR A 19 2.09 8.70 -9.31
CA THR A 19 1.42 8.82 -10.61
C THR A 19 0.90 10.24 -10.85
N ALA A 20 0.36 10.89 -9.82
CA ALA A 20 -0.25 12.21 -9.93
C ALA A 20 0.71 13.37 -9.59
N GLY A 21 1.90 13.09 -9.04
CA GLY A 21 2.86 14.12 -8.63
C GLY A 21 2.31 15.02 -7.51
N VAL A 22 1.64 14.39 -6.54
CA VAL A 22 0.99 15.08 -5.41
C VAL A 22 1.47 14.53 -4.08
N LYS A 23 1.33 15.34 -3.04
CA LYS A 23 1.58 14.94 -1.66
C LYS A 23 0.26 14.57 -0.99
N LEU A 24 0.25 13.44 -0.29
CA LEU A 24 -0.91 13.00 0.50
C LEU A 24 -0.61 13.13 1.99
N VAL A 25 -1.53 13.73 2.73
CA VAL A 25 -1.44 13.87 4.18
C VAL A 25 -2.63 13.17 4.83
N PHE A 26 -2.36 12.14 5.64
CA PHE A 26 -3.38 11.36 6.33
C PHE A 26 -3.34 11.59 7.84
N GLU A 27 -4.49 11.47 8.49
CA GLU A 27 -4.67 11.56 9.93
C GLU A 27 -4.95 10.15 10.50
N GLU A 28 -4.02 9.60 11.29
CA GLU A 28 -4.09 8.20 11.76
C GLU A 28 -5.35 7.94 12.59
N GLU A 29 -5.66 8.82 13.53
CA GLU A 29 -6.79 8.66 14.44
C GLU A 29 -8.13 8.57 13.68
N ARG A 30 -8.26 9.34 12.59
CA ARG A 30 -9.47 9.33 11.75
C ARG A 30 -9.66 8.01 11.04
N MET A 31 -8.57 7.46 10.49
CA MET A 31 -8.59 6.16 9.83
C MET A 31 -8.89 5.03 10.83
N ALA A 32 -8.26 5.05 12.01
CA ALA A 32 -8.49 4.05 13.04
C ALA A 32 -9.96 3.95 13.47
N ARG A 33 -10.68 5.08 13.53
CA ARG A 33 -12.12 5.13 13.86
C ARG A 33 -13.03 4.48 12.81
N LEU A 34 -12.57 4.33 11.57
CA LEU A 34 -13.33 3.66 10.51
C LEU A 34 -13.14 2.13 10.51
N VAL A 35 -12.14 1.62 11.24
CA VAL A 35 -11.87 0.19 11.32
C VAL A 35 -12.81 -0.47 12.32
N ASN A 36 -13.34 -1.65 11.99
CA ASN A 36 -14.12 -2.45 12.93
C ASN A 36 -13.29 -2.70 14.23
N PRO A 37 -13.80 -2.36 15.43
CA PRO A 37 -13.03 -2.43 16.66
C PRO A 37 -12.47 -3.83 16.98
N ARG A 38 -13.22 -4.90 16.66
CA ARG A 38 -12.75 -6.27 16.87
C ARG A 38 -11.59 -6.62 15.93
N VAL A 39 -11.66 -6.15 14.68
CA VAL A 39 -10.61 -6.34 13.68
C VAL A 39 -9.37 -5.55 14.09
N LEU A 40 -9.53 -4.28 14.46
CA LEU A 40 -8.41 -3.44 14.92
C LEU A 40 -7.73 -4.05 16.14
N GLN A 41 -8.50 -4.50 17.14
CA GLN A 41 -7.96 -5.17 18.32
C GLN A 41 -7.19 -6.44 17.96
N MET A 42 -7.74 -7.28 17.08
CA MET A 42 -7.07 -8.49 16.58
C MET A 42 -5.73 -8.13 15.89
N LEU A 43 -5.73 -7.19 14.95
CA LEU A 43 -4.52 -6.76 14.24
C LEU A 43 -3.46 -6.23 15.19
N ASN A 44 -3.86 -5.40 16.15
CA ASN A 44 -2.97 -4.87 17.19
C ASN A 44 -2.37 -6.00 18.05
N SER A 45 -3.17 -6.96 18.51
CA SER A 45 -2.69 -8.12 19.30
C SER A 45 -1.70 -8.99 18.52
N LEU A 46 -1.85 -9.07 17.20
CA LEU A 46 -0.98 -9.81 16.31
C LEU A 46 0.22 -8.98 15.85
N GLN A 47 0.32 -7.71 16.27
CA GLN A 47 1.33 -6.74 15.83
C GLN A 47 1.35 -6.56 14.30
N ILE A 48 0.16 -6.58 13.70
CA ILE A 48 -0.07 -6.34 12.27
C ILE A 48 -0.50 -4.89 12.12
N ASP A 49 0.16 -4.16 11.21
CA ASP A 49 -0.21 -2.79 10.87
C ASP A 49 -1.51 -2.80 10.03
N TYR A 50 -2.59 -2.25 10.56
CA TYR A 50 -3.88 -2.21 9.85
C TYR A 50 -3.83 -1.33 8.60
N LEU A 51 -2.94 -0.33 8.57
CA LEU A 51 -2.71 0.53 7.41
C LEU A 51 -1.91 -0.19 6.33
N GLY A 52 -1.41 -1.40 6.62
CA GLY A 52 -0.62 -2.26 5.74
C GLY A 52 -1.37 -3.48 5.22
N VAL A 53 -2.68 -3.61 5.47
CA VAL A 53 -3.47 -4.77 5.03
C VAL A 53 -4.81 -4.34 4.44
N SER A 54 -5.42 -5.22 3.65
CA SER A 54 -6.78 -4.99 3.17
C SER A 54 -7.77 -5.12 4.32
N ILE A 55 -8.60 -4.08 4.50
CA ILE A 55 -9.63 -4.01 5.56
C ILE A 55 -11.03 -3.70 5.01
N ASP A 56 -11.28 -4.01 3.74
CA ASP A 56 -12.56 -3.77 3.04
C ASP A 56 -13.00 -2.30 3.10
N ALA A 57 -12.21 -1.42 2.46
CA ALA A 57 -12.41 0.02 2.47
C ALA A 57 -12.25 0.63 1.07
N LEU A 58 -12.89 1.78 0.85
CA LEU A 58 -12.73 2.61 -0.35
C LEU A 58 -12.03 3.92 0.01
N LEU A 59 -11.05 4.32 -0.81
CA LEU A 59 -10.43 5.64 -0.74
C LEU A 59 -11.01 6.54 -1.85
N ILE A 60 -11.62 7.64 -1.42
CA ILE A 60 -12.20 8.65 -2.32
C ILE A 60 -11.40 9.94 -2.17
N ILE A 61 -10.88 10.44 -3.29
CA ILE A 61 -10.25 11.76 -3.39
C ILE A 61 -11.21 12.62 -4.20
N ALA A 62 -11.62 13.76 -3.64
CA ALA A 62 -12.60 14.65 -4.23
C ALA A 62 -12.21 16.12 -3.99
N PRO A 63 -12.71 17.07 -4.82
CA PRO A 63 -12.60 18.49 -4.52
C PRO A 63 -13.24 18.83 -3.16
N PRO A 64 -12.70 19.80 -2.41
CA PRO A 64 -13.23 20.15 -1.07
C PRO A 64 -14.72 20.51 -1.07
N GLY A 65 -15.23 21.14 -2.12
CA GLY A 65 -16.65 21.50 -2.23
C GLY A 65 -17.60 20.31 -2.39
N GLU A 66 -17.10 19.15 -2.81
CA GLU A 66 -17.91 17.94 -3.06
C GLU A 66 -17.82 16.91 -1.92
N ALA A 67 -16.78 16.99 -1.08
CA ALA A 67 -16.49 16.00 -0.04
C ALA A 67 -17.67 15.79 0.91
N ASP A 68 -18.30 16.87 1.34
CA ASP A 68 -19.46 16.85 2.23
C ASP A 68 -20.69 16.19 1.60
N ALA A 69 -20.95 16.45 0.31
CA ALA A 69 -22.07 15.85 -0.40
C ALA A 69 -21.87 14.35 -0.56
N ILE A 70 -20.66 13.92 -0.96
CA ILE A 70 -20.27 12.52 -1.07
C ILE A 70 -20.42 11.81 0.28
N ALA A 71 -19.89 12.39 1.36
CA ALA A 71 -19.97 11.81 2.69
C ALA A 71 -21.42 11.66 3.19
N ARG A 72 -22.29 12.64 2.93
CA ARG A 72 -23.73 12.54 3.26
C ARG A 72 -24.41 11.40 2.52
N THR A 73 -24.17 11.25 1.22
CA THR A 73 -24.75 10.16 0.42
C THR A 73 -24.33 8.79 0.95
N ILE A 74 -23.04 8.61 1.27
CA ILE A 74 -22.53 7.34 1.80
C ILE A 74 -23.12 7.03 3.19
N ARG A 75 -23.20 8.05 4.07
CA ARG A 75 -23.80 7.88 5.41
C ARG A 75 -25.29 7.54 5.35
N ALA A 76 -26.02 8.05 4.36
CA ALA A 76 -27.45 7.77 4.19
C ALA A 76 -27.71 6.27 3.94
N GLU A 77 -26.76 5.56 3.34
CA GLU A 77 -26.79 4.11 3.13
C GLU A 77 -26.28 3.31 4.34
N GLY A 78 -25.99 3.97 5.47
CA GLY A 78 -25.51 3.33 6.69
C GLY A 78 -24.04 2.90 6.66
N VAL A 79 -23.25 3.42 5.71
CA VAL A 79 -21.83 3.11 5.57
C VAL A 79 -20.99 4.17 6.30
N ALA A 80 -19.99 3.73 7.06
CA ALA A 80 -19.07 4.62 7.76
C ALA A 80 -18.15 5.34 6.77
N VAL A 81 -18.00 6.66 6.94
CA VAL A 81 -17.12 7.50 6.12
C VAL A 81 -16.66 8.72 6.93
N ASP A 82 -15.39 9.08 6.77
CA ASP A 82 -14.79 10.27 7.36
C ASP A 82 -13.79 10.87 6.37
N GLU A 83 -13.52 12.17 6.52
CA GLU A 83 -12.43 12.84 5.80
C GLU A 83 -11.12 12.55 6.53
N ILE A 84 -10.31 11.65 5.97
CA ILE A 84 -9.11 11.11 6.63
C ILE A 84 -7.82 11.87 6.31
N GLY A 85 -7.89 12.93 5.50
CA GLY A 85 -6.69 13.58 5.00
C GLY A 85 -6.95 14.57 3.87
N ARG A 86 -5.86 15.04 3.27
CA ARG A 86 -5.89 16.05 2.19
C ARG A 86 -4.77 15.83 1.17
N VAL A 87 -5.00 16.37 -0.02
CA VAL A 87 -4.00 16.43 -1.10
C VAL A 87 -3.33 17.79 -1.07
N GLU A 88 -2.00 17.82 -1.12
CA GLU A 88 -1.16 19.02 -1.16
C GLU A 88 -0.25 19.01 -2.38
N ALA A 89 0.29 20.18 -2.74
CA ALA A 89 1.38 20.26 -3.72
C ALA A 89 2.66 19.61 -3.14
N GLY A 90 3.40 18.88 -3.98
CA GLY A 90 4.62 18.16 -3.61
C GLY A 90 4.53 16.69 -3.95
N GLU A 91 5.37 15.87 -3.30
CA GLU A 91 5.43 14.42 -3.52
C GLU A 91 5.50 13.67 -2.18
N GLY A 92 5.19 12.39 -2.22
CA GLY A 92 5.18 11.48 -1.09
C GLY A 92 3.85 11.41 -0.36
N ALA A 93 3.80 10.49 0.60
CA ALA A 93 2.67 10.33 1.51
C ALA A 93 3.17 10.41 2.95
N ILE A 94 2.45 11.16 3.79
CA ILE A 94 2.77 11.34 5.21
C ILE A 94 1.57 11.04 6.08
N LEU A 95 1.87 10.49 7.26
CA LEU A 95 0.90 10.14 8.29
C LEU A 95 1.11 11.01 9.51
N ASN A 96 0.09 11.78 9.87
CA ASN A 96 0.04 12.54 11.10
C ASN A 96 -0.44 11.63 12.24
N ILE A 97 0.42 11.45 13.24
CA ILE A 97 0.12 10.72 14.49
C ILE A 97 0.32 11.70 15.63
N ASP A 98 -0.75 12.10 16.31
CA ASP A 98 -0.72 13.04 17.43
C ASP A 98 0.05 14.34 17.14
N GLY A 99 -0.12 14.90 15.93
CA GLY A 99 0.57 16.11 15.48
C GLY A 99 1.99 15.87 14.95
N ARG A 100 2.47 14.63 14.90
CA ARG A 100 3.79 14.27 14.36
C ARG A 100 3.66 13.70 12.96
N MET A 101 4.31 14.34 12.00
CA MET A 101 4.37 13.86 10.63
C MET A 101 5.39 12.73 10.52
N THR A 102 4.95 11.59 10.02
CA THR A 102 5.76 10.39 9.83
C THR A 102 5.65 9.91 8.38
N ASP A 103 6.68 9.18 7.92
CA ASP A 103 6.68 8.57 6.59
C ASP A 103 5.55 7.53 6.46
N PHE A 104 4.77 7.65 5.39
CA PHE A 104 3.66 6.74 5.09
C PHE A 104 3.99 5.73 3.98
N SER A 105 5.28 5.57 3.66
CA SER A 105 5.72 4.59 2.67
C SER A 105 5.28 3.16 3.03
N PRO A 106 5.00 2.32 2.01
CA PRO A 106 4.72 0.90 2.18
C PRO A 106 5.81 0.21 2.98
N ARG A 107 5.40 -0.67 3.89
CA ARG A 107 6.31 -1.41 4.74
C ARG A 107 6.33 -2.87 4.27
N PHE A 108 7.50 -3.51 4.33
CA PHE A 108 7.65 -4.93 4.01
C PHE A 108 6.73 -5.87 4.85
N ARG A 109 6.14 -5.34 5.93
CA ARG A 109 5.25 -6.03 6.87
C ARG A 109 3.79 -6.13 6.41
N GLU A 110 3.47 -5.78 5.17
CA GLU A 110 2.11 -5.85 4.59
C GLU A 110 1.61 -7.29 4.33
N ALA A 111 2.47 -8.30 4.41
CA ALA A 111 2.08 -9.70 4.26
C ALA A 111 1.86 -10.37 5.63
N ALA A 112 0.61 -10.61 5.99
CA ALA A 112 0.18 -11.38 7.16
C ALA A 112 0.51 -12.87 7.07
N TYR A 113 1.75 -13.26 6.79
CA TYR A 113 2.07 -14.67 6.58
C TYR A 113 3.44 -15.02 7.13
N THR A 114 3.39 -15.76 8.25
CA THR A 114 4.43 -16.56 8.92
C THR A 114 5.28 -15.89 10.01
N PRO A 115 5.47 -16.55 11.18
CA PRO A 115 6.37 -16.11 12.25
C PRO A 115 7.79 -15.80 11.79
N ILE A 116 8.28 -16.47 10.74
CA ILE A 116 9.62 -16.23 10.20
C ILE A 116 9.78 -14.81 9.64
N LYS A 117 8.73 -14.21 9.05
CA LYS A 117 8.79 -12.81 8.61
C LYS A 117 8.81 -11.81 9.76
N LYS A 118 8.29 -12.17 10.95
CA LYS A 118 8.47 -11.37 12.17
C LYS A 118 9.91 -11.43 12.67
N ALA A 119 10.54 -12.61 12.58
CA ALA A 119 11.90 -12.84 13.07
C ALA A 119 13.00 -12.22 12.18
N VAL A 120 12.78 -12.11 10.87
CA VAL A 120 13.80 -11.66 9.91
C VAL A 120 13.84 -10.13 9.73
N GLY A 121 12.92 -9.38 10.34
CA GLY A 121 12.98 -7.92 10.43
C GLY A 121 12.92 -7.16 9.09
N GLN A 122 13.16 -5.85 9.13
CA GLN A 122 13.33 -4.98 7.96
C GLN A 122 14.78 -4.99 7.42
N ASP A 123 15.68 -5.74 8.07
CA ASP A 123 17.11 -5.82 7.72
C ASP A 123 17.40 -6.64 6.45
N ALA A 124 16.35 -7.00 5.69
CA ALA A 124 16.46 -7.58 4.35
C ALA A 124 17.08 -6.63 3.31
N ILE A 125 17.49 -5.42 3.71
CA ILE A 125 18.31 -4.50 2.91
C ILE A 125 19.65 -5.16 2.53
N LEU A 126 20.18 -6.06 3.37
CA LEU A 126 21.49 -6.68 3.21
C LEU A 126 21.68 -7.44 1.89
N TYR A 127 20.61 -7.85 1.20
CA TYR A 127 20.71 -8.69 0.00
C TYR A 127 19.99 -8.14 -1.23
N LEU A 128 19.45 -6.91 -1.20
CA LEU A 128 18.66 -6.40 -2.32
C LEU A 128 19.46 -6.35 -3.63
N ALA A 129 20.70 -5.85 -3.59
CA ALA A 129 21.57 -5.79 -4.75
C ALA A 129 21.93 -7.18 -5.28
N GLU A 130 22.27 -8.12 -4.39
CA GLU A 130 22.61 -9.50 -4.76
C GLU A 130 21.38 -10.21 -5.37
N MET A 131 20.21 -10.07 -4.77
CA MET A 131 18.98 -10.66 -5.28
C MET A 131 18.59 -10.09 -6.64
N THR A 132 18.75 -8.78 -6.84
CA THR A 132 18.51 -8.13 -8.14
C THR A 132 19.40 -8.73 -9.22
N GLN A 133 20.71 -8.85 -8.96
CA GLN A 133 21.65 -9.48 -9.90
C GLN A 133 21.29 -10.94 -10.22
N ARG A 134 20.82 -11.70 -9.22
CA ARG A 134 20.40 -13.09 -9.42
C ARG A 134 19.15 -13.18 -10.28
N VAL A 135 18.18 -12.29 -10.10
CA VAL A 135 16.97 -12.18 -10.93
C VAL A 135 17.34 -11.82 -12.37
N ASP A 136 18.21 -10.82 -12.57
CA ASP A 136 18.66 -10.41 -13.91
C ASP A 136 19.35 -11.56 -14.65
N ARG A 137 20.24 -12.28 -13.96
CA ARG A 137 20.94 -13.43 -14.53
C ARG A 137 19.97 -14.56 -14.89
N ALA A 138 18.95 -14.80 -14.07
CA ALA A 138 17.92 -15.80 -14.35
C ALA A 138 17.08 -15.40 -15.58
N ALA A 139 16.70 -14.11 -15.69
CA ALA A 139 15.97 -13.57 -16.82
C ALA A 139 16.79 -13.70 -18.13
N GLN A 140 18.08 -13.33 -18.11
CA GLN A 140 18.97 -13.48 -19.25
C GLN A 140 19.07 -14.94 -19.72
N LYS A 141 19.30 -15.89 -18.79
CA LYS A 141 19.33 -17.32 -19.11
C LYS A 141 18.02 -17.82 -19.72
N ALA A 142 16.87 -17.33 -19.25
CA ALA A 142 15.57 -17.68 -19.81
C ALA A 142 15.42 -17.17 -21.26
N VAL A 143 15.85 -15.94 -21.54
CA VAL A 143 15.86 -15.36 -22.89
C VAL A 143 16.79 -16.13 -23.83
N GLU A 144 18.00 -16.48 -23.39
CA GLU A 144 18.95 -17.28 -24.17
C GLU A 144 18.41 -18.66 -24.50
N LYS A 145 17.81 -19.34 -23.50
CA LYS A 145 17.15 -20.63 -23.70
C LYS A 145 16.04 -20.51 -24.75
N LYS A 146 15.18 -19.50 -24.65
CA LYS A 146 14.12 -19.22 -25.64
C LYS A 146 14.71 -19.06 -27.03
N ARG A 147 15.75 -18.24 -27.21
CA ARG A 147 16.41 -18.02 -28.52
C ARG A 147 16.93 -19.32 -29.12
N ARG A 148 17.65 -20.14 -28.34
CA ARG A 148 18.14 -21.46 -28.77
C ARG A 148 17.01 -22.37 -29.25
N PHE A 149 15.87 -22.38 -28.55
CA PHE A 149 14.72 -23.18 -28.96
C PHE A 149 14.10 -22.67 -30.26
N VAL A 150 13.92 -21.36 -30.41
CA VAL A 150 13.39 -20.75 -31.65
C VAL A 150 14.29 -21.04 -32.85
N GLU A 151 15.61 -20.94 -32.70
CA GLU A 151 16.56 -21.28 -33.77
C GLU A 151 16.49 -22.75 -34.17
N LYS A 152 16.34 -23.67 -33.21
CA LYS A 152 16.19 -25.11 -33.51
C LYS A 152 14.89 -25.39 -34.28
N ILE A 153 13.81 -24.69 -33.97
CA ILE A 153 12.53 -24.83 -34.68
C ILE A 153 12.65 -24.26 -36.11
N ARG A 154 13.28 -23.11 -36.29
CA ARG A 154 13.45 -22.47 -37.62
C ARG A 154 14.40 -23.21 -38.57
N LYS A 155 15.26 -24.09 -38.05
CA LYS A 155 16.19 -24.92 -38.83
C LYS A 155 15.60 -26.29 -39.22
N ARG A 156 14.36 -26.58 -38.79
CA ARG A 156 13.54 -27.68 -39.31
C ARG A 156 12.63 -27.14 -40.40
#